data_AF-A0A401L5C0-F1
#
_entry.id   AF-A0A401L5C0-F1
#
_cell.length_a   1.000
_cell.length_b   1.000
_cell.length_c   1.000
_cell.angle_alpha   90.00
_cell.angle_beta   90.00
_cell.angle_gamma   90.00
#
_symmetry.space_group_name_H-M   'P 1'
#
loop_
_entity.id
_entity.type
_entity.pdbx_description
1 polymer ?
#
loop_
_entity_poly.entity_id
_entity_poly.type
_entity_poly.pdbx_seq_one_letter_code
_entity_poly.pdbx_strand_id
1 'polypeptide(L)'
;MAKSKNASQHHNSQKAHRNGIQHIRPQNQNNNYNERGTEIGTLTIAFFQINSIKKPKTHRYPSLKGVDPKFRRNHRHALHGTAKALKERKEGKREIA
;
A
#
# COMPACT_ATOMS: atom_id res chain seq x y z
N MET A 1 20.71 42.82 23.02
CA MET A 1 19.71 41.83 22.53
C MET A 1 19.90 40.53 23.31
N ALA A 2 18.83 39.97 23.87
CA ALA A 2 18.92 38.68 24.54
C ALA A 2 19.06 37.54 23.51
N LYS A 3 19.89 36.53 23.82
CA LYS A 3 20.08 35.38 22.93
C LYS A 3 18.84 34.46 23.00
N SER A 4 18.33 34.02 21.85
CA SER A 4 17.22 33.04 21.77
C SER A 4 17.74 31.59 21.70
N LYS A 5 16.85 30.61 21.89
CA LYS A 5 17.18 29.19 21.64
C LYS A 5 17.41 28.98 20.13
N ASN A 6 18.44 28.21 19.78
CA ASN A 6 18.84 27.97 18.39
C ASN A 6 17.98 26.88 17.71
N ALA A 7 17.78 25.74 18.36
CA ALA A 7 16.95 24.64 17.86
C ALA A 7 16.42 23.79 19.03
N SER A 8 15.25 23.16 18.87
CA SER A 8 14.70 22.22 19.86
C SER A 8 13.88 21.13 19.20
N GLN A 9 14.07 19.88 19.66
CA GLN A 9 13.26 18.73 19.24
C GLN A 9 12.15 18.38 20.25
N HIS A 10 11.93 19.25 21.25
CA HIS A 10 10.97 19.02 22.31
C HIS A 10 9.55 18.82 21.75
N HIS A 11 8.84 17.81 22.23
CA HIS A 11 7.51 17.38 21.78
C HIS A 11 7.38 16.94 20.31
N ASN A 12 8.46 16.79 19.52
CA ASN A 12 8.34 16.40 18.11
C ASN A 12 7.75 15.00 17.94
N SER A 13 8.16 14.04 18.76
CA SER A 13 7.58 12.70 18.80
C SER A 13 6.07 12.75 19.15
N GLN A 14 5.69 13.42 20.24
CA GLN A 14 4.29 13.55 20.65
C GLN A 14 3.40 14.13 19.54
N LYS A 15 3.89 15.12 18.78
CA LYS A 15 3.17 15.71 17.64
C LYS A 15 3.02 14.74 16.47
N ALA A 16 4.09 13.99 16.14
CA ALA A 16 4.07 13.01 15.05
C ALA A 16 3.05 11.88 15.28
N HIS A 17 2.81 11.53 16.54
CA HIS A 17 1.87 10.47 16.93
C HIS A 17 0.41 10.93 17.08
N ARG A 18 0.10 12.25 17.03
CA ARG A 18 -1.30 12.75 17.13
C ARG A 18 -2.18 12.33 15.95
N ASN A 19 -1.62 12.33 14.75
CA ASN A 19 -2.32 11.97 13.51
C ASN A 19 -2.05 10.50 13.11
N GLY A 20 -1.85 9.62 14.10
CA GLY A 20 -1.37 8.25 13.92
C GLY A 20 -2.29 7.32 13.13
N ILE A 21 -1.86 6.06 12.88
CA ILE A 21 -2.56 5.07 12.05
C ILE A 21 -4.04 4.94 12.48
N GLN A 22 -4.94 5.23 11.54
CA GLN A 22 -6.37 5.03 11.77
C GLN A 22 -6.65 3.56 11.49
N HIS A 23 -7.26 2.87 12.45
CA HIS A 23 -7.67 1.49 12.30
C HIS A 23 -8.75 1.39 11.21
N ILE A 24 -8.39 0.82 10.05
CA ILE A 24 -9.38 0.45 9.04
C ILE A 24 -10.06 -0.81 9.59
N ARG A 25 -11.32 -0.70 10.04
CA ARG A 25 -12.13 -1.89 10.38
C ARG A 25 -12.21 -2.77 9.13
N PRO A 26 -11.79 -4.06 9.16
CA PRO A 26 -12.09 -4.96 8.07
C PRO A 26 -13.61 -5.07 7.95
N GLN A 27 -14.14 -4.81 6.75
CA GLN A 27 -15.56 -5.03 6.47
C GLN A 27 -15.82 -6.53 6.48
N ASN A 28 -16.70 -6.93 7.39
CA ASN A 28 -17.16 -8.29 7.68
C ASN A 28 -17.53 -9.08 6.41
N GLN A 29 -17.00 -10.30 6.28
CA GLN A 29 -17.63 -11.34 5.48
C GLN A 29 -17.69 -12.63 6.32
N ASN A 30 -18.91 -12.93 6.76
CA ASN A 30 -19.44 -14.21 7.24
C ASN A 30 -19.12 -14.59 8.70
N ASN A 31 -19.99 -14.13 9.60
CA ASN A 31 -20.11 -14.63 10.98
C ASN A 31 -20.67 -16.06 10.98
N ASN A 32 -19.84 -17.03 11.34
CA ASN A 32 -20.28 -18.30 11.94
C ASN A 32 -19.21 -18.74 12.93
N TYR A 33 -19.25 -18.16 14.14
CA TYR A 33 -18.37 -18.53 15.23
C TYR A 33 -19.18 -19.31 16.27
N ASN A 34 -18.83 -20.59 16.45
CA ASN A 34 -19.04 -21.24 17.72
C ASN A 34 -17.98 -20.68 18.69
N GLU A 35 -18.48 -20.11 19.77
CA GLU A 35 -17.71 -19.36 20.74
C GLU A 35 -16.77 -20.22 21.58
N ARG A 36 -15.78 -19.53 22.17
CA ARG A 36 -14.82 -19.96 23.20
C ARG A 36 -13.46 -20.43 22.69
N GLY A 37 -12.56 -19.45 22.54
CA GLY A 37 -11.12 -19.68 22.56
C GLY A 37 -10.32 -18.47 22.10
N THR A 38 -9.67 -17.78 23.05
CA THR A 38 -8.56 -16.82 22.85
C THR A 38 -8.88 -15.39 22.39
N GLU A 39 -9.62 -14.63 23.20
CA GLU A 39 -9.85 -13.18 23.02
C GLU A 39 -8.71 -12.27 23.55
N ILE A 40 -7.53 -12.82 23.85
CA ILE A 40 -6.40 -12.08 24.45
C ILE A 40 -5.39 -11.57 23.41
N GLY A 41 -5.43 -12.13 22.18
CA GLY A 41 -4.48 -11.81 21.11
C GLY A 41 -4.86 -10.60 20.24
N THR A 42 -6.14 -10.23 20.19
CA THR A 42 -6.64 -9.15 19.32
C THR A 42 -6.55 -7.77 19.98
N LEU A 43 -6.75 -7.70 21.31
CA LEU A 43 -6.72 -6.45 22.07
C LEU A 43 -5.30 -5.87 22.23
N THR A 44 -4.29 -6.73 22.36
CA THR A 44 -2.90 -6.30 22.58
C THR A 44 -2.25 -5.70 21.33
N ILE A 45 -2.55 -6.24 20.14
CA ILE A 45 -2.05 -5.71 18.86
C ILE A 45 -2.75 -4.39 18.50
N ALA A 46 -4.03 -4.23 18.86
CA ALA A 46 -4.81 -3.04 18.55
C ALA A 46 -4.34 -1.78 19.30
N PHE A 47 -3.93 -1.89 20.56
CA PHE A 47 -3.49 -0.75 21.38
C PHE A 47 -2.16 -0.13 20.90
N PHE A 48 -1.23 -0.93 20.36
CA PHE A 48 0.07 -0.42 19.86
C PHE A 48 -0.04 0.29 18.49
N GLN A 49 -1.07 -0.02 17.69
CA GLN A 49 -1.20 0.52 16.33
C GLN A 49 -1.75 1.97 16.32
N ILE A 50 -2.60 2.33 17.29
CA ILE A 50 -3.40 3.57 17.29
C ILE A 50 -2.54 4.84 17.32
N ASN A 51 -1.37 4.78 17.96
CA ASN A 51 -0.47 5.93 18.10
C ASN A 51 0.76 5.85 17.18
N SER A 52 0.75 5.05 16.11
CA SER A 52 1.92 4.88 15.24
C SER A 52 2.02 5.91 14.12
N ILE A 53 3.25 6.25 13.69
CA ILE A 53 3.48 7.09 12.49
C ILE A 53 2.91 6.37 11.25
N LYS A 54 2.28 7.12 10.34
CA LYS A 54 1.69 6.56 9.11
C LYS A 54 2.76 5.87 8.26
N LYS A 55 2.52 4.60 7.93
CA LYS A 55 3.30 3.84 6.94
C LYS A 55 2.93 4.29 5.52
N PRO A 56 3.85 4.23 4.54
CA PRO A 56 3.53 4.54 3.15
C PRO A 56 2.44 3.60 2.63
N LYS A 57 1.56 4.11 1.78
CA LYS A 57 0.52 3.30 1.14
C LYS A 57 1.16 2.43 0.05
N THR A 58 0.86 1.14 0.06
CA THR A 58 1.22 0.23 -1.04
C THR A 58 0.16 0.35 -2.13
N HIS A 59 0.58 0.71 -3.34
CA HIS A 59 -0.30 0.73 -4.51
C HIS A 59 -0.06 -0.53 -5.34
N ARG A 60 -1.13 -1.09 -5.91
CA ARG A 60 -1.05 -2.29 -6.77
C ARG A 60 -0.10 -2.09 -7.95
N TYR A 61 0.01 -0.87 -8.46
CA TYR A 61 0.85 -0.54 -9.60
C TYR A 61 1.87 0.54 -9.23
N PRO A 62 3.17 0.19 -9.08
CA PRO A 62 4.22 1.16 -8.83
C PRO A 62 4.63 1.89 -10.12
N SER A 63 5.30 3.05 -9.98
CA SER A 63 5.88 3.75 -11.12
C SER A 63 7.14 3.04 -11.63
N LEU A 64 7.33 3.00 -12.95
CA LEU A 64 8.57 2.51 -13.57
C LEU A 64 9.64 3.63 -13.77
N LYS A 65 9.52 4.77 -13.07
CA LYS A 65 10.51 5.86 -13.16
C LYS A 65 11.80 5.41 -12.47
N GLY A 66 12.93 5.58 -13.14
CA GLY A 66 14.25 5.11 -12.64
C GLY A 66 14.58 3.66 -12.96
N VAL A 67 13.66 2.90 -13.57
CA VAL A 67 13.95 1.55 -14.09
C VAL A 67 14.79 1.65 -15.36
N ASP A 68 15.70 0.70 -15.56
CA ASP A 68 16.60 0.62 -16.71
C ASP A 68 15.88 0.94 -18.05
N PRO A 69 16.38 1.92 -18.82
CA PRO A 69 15.80 2.28 -20.10
C PRO A 69 15.67 1.12 -21.08
N LYS A 70 16.59 0.14 -21.09
CA LYS A 70 16.49 -1.01 -22.00
C LYS A 70 15.34 -1.92 -21.59
N PHE A 71 15.24 -2.25 -20.30
CA PHE A 71 14.10 -2.97 -19.74
C PHE A 71 12.76 -2.28 -20.03
N ARG A 72 12.68 -0.95 -19.82
CA ARG A 72 11.45 -0.19 -20.08
C ARG A 72 11.04 -0.19 -21.55
N ARG A 73 11.99 -0.14 -22.48
CA ARG A 73 11.70 -0.24 -23.93
C ARG A 73 11.13 -1.62 -24.24
N ASN A 74 11.80 -2.69 -23.81
CA ASN A 74 11.32 -4.05 -24.03
C ASN A 74 9.93 -4.28 -23.43
N HIS A 75 9.70 -3.86 -22.19
CA HIS A 75 8.41 -3.98 -21.52
C HIS A 75 7.28 -3.30 -22.32
N ARG A 76 7.53 -2.10 -22.89
CA ARG A 76 6.56 -1.45 -23.78
C ARG A 76 6.26 -2.29 -25.01
N HIS A 77 7.29 -2.79 -25.69
CA HIS A 77 7.10 -3.62 -26.89
C HIS A 77 6.31 -4.90 -26.59
N ALA A 78 6.60 -5.56 -25.46
CA ALA A 78 5.87 -6.74 -25.01
C ALA A 78 4.39 -6.44 -24.76
N LEU A 79 4.07 -5.37 -24.03
CA LEU A 79 2.68 -4.96 -23.77
C LEU A 79 1.93 -4.57 -25.05
N HIS A 80 2.60 -3.88 -25.99
CA HIS A 80 1.98 -3.55 -27.28
C HIS A 80 1.75 -4.81 -28.12
N GLY A 81 2.66 -5.78 -28.08
CA GLY A 81 2.52 -7.07 -28.76
C GLY A 81 1.33 -7.87 -28.24
N THR A 82 1.18 -7.99 -26.92
CA THR A 82 0.04 -8.70 -26.32
C THR A 82 -1.28 -7.99 -26.63
N ALA A 83 -1.33 -6.66 -26.53
CA ALA A 83 -2.53 -5.89 -26.86
C ALA A 83 -2.95 -6.07 -28.33
N LYS A 84 -2.00 -6.04 -29.27
CA LYS A 84 -2.25 -6.31 -30.69
C LYS A 84 -2.78 -7.74 -30.90
N ALA A 85 -2.20 -8.73 -30.23
CA ALA A 85 -2.63 -10.12 -30.37
C ALA A 85 -4.03 -10.39 -29.84
N LEU A 86 -4.37 -9.80 -28.70
CA LEU A 86 -5.73 -9.88 -28.14
C LEU A 86 -6.75 -9.20 -29.06
N LYS A 87 -6.39 -8.07 -29.67
CA LYS A 87 -7.24 -7.37 -30.65
C LYS A 87 -7.50 -8.24 -31.89
N GLU A 88 -6.47 -8.81 -32.49
CA GLU A 88 -6.62 -9.66 -33.68
C GLU A 88 -7.43 -10.93 -33.41
N ARG A 89 -7.25 -11.55 -32.23
CA ARG A 89 -8.10 -12.66 -31.77
C ARG A 89 -9.56 -12.23 -31.65
N LYS A 90 -9.83 -11.08 -31.04
CA LYS A 90 -11.20 -10.55 -30.89
C LYS A 90 -11.85 -10.24 -32.25
N GLU A 91 -11.05 -9.79 -33.22
CA GLU A 91 -11.49 -9.53 -34.59
C GLU A 91 -11.61 -10.79 -35.45
N GLY A 92 -11.32 -11.99 -34.91
CA GLY A 92 -11.39 -13.25 -35.65
C GLY A 92 -10.32 -13.43 -36.73
N LYS A 93 -9.32 -12.53 -36.79
CA LYS A 93 -8.23 -12.56 -37.78
C LYS A 93 -7.09 -13.51 -37.40
N ARG A 94 -7.17 -14.10 -36.21
CA ARG A 94 -6.22 -15.08 -35.69
C ARG A 94 -6.96 -16.34 -35.33
N GLU A 95 -6.54 -17.44 -35.94
CA GLU A 95 -6.97 -18.79 -35.61
C GLU A 95 -6.67 -19.09 -34.14
N ILE A 96 -7.62 -19.76 -33.47
CA ILE A 96 -7.41 -20.28 -32.13
C ILE A 96 -6.51 -21.51 -32.26
N ALA A 97 -5.31 -21.45 -31.69
CA ALA A 97 -4.45 -22.62 -31.53
C ALA A 97 -4.98 -23.52 -30.40
#